data_AF-E4XQS5-F1
#
_entry.id   AF-E4XQS5-F1
#
_cell.length_a   1.000
_cell.length_b   1.000
_cell.length_c   1.000
_cell.angle_alpha   90.00
_cell.angle_beta   90.00
_cell.angle_gamma   90.00
#
_symmetry.space_group_name_H-M   'P 1'
#
loop_
_entity.id
_entity.type
_entity.pdbx_description
1 polymer ?
#
loop_
_entity_poly.entity_id
_entity_poly.type
_entity_poly.pdbx_seq_one_letter_code
_entity_poly.pdbx_strand_id
1 'polypeptide(L)'
;MKLWIRFSAIAVIFLDVLTVFLSSNGPAQESAQQVDPSDIVQNELRTLSNDNLTHNQNLSLSSVIKFQQQKLKGFGLVPNPQIVVYNRVPKCGSTTTLDIIRFLRKKLHYNVFNDIAPKMKHFMESDEQEYGLVRNITQFKRPILYIRHVYFIDFPKYGYRDPLYINIARDPVSLFISNYFYLRFGFQTAKNTTNAQNWKHEMPDERRAMSIDDCVKTEAQECARPYSNLIPFFCGSSSICQKRGDEAVAIAKQNVLDRYAIVGIMEDFHSTMKAFEVVSPRFFMGASVLLDKANQVLHERSKTAHKKEPDPATVEYLRKGLKREYELYNFIKEIFYKKIENFKERDLWGFDERNKESI
;
A
#
# COMPACT_ATOMS: atom_id res chain seq x y z
N MET A 1 44.76 -42.26 -45.11
CA MET A 1 43.47 -42.59 -45.74
C MET A 1 42.55 -41.39 -45.52
N LYS A 2 42.33 -40.45 -46.47
CA LYS A 2 41.47 -40.50 -47.69
C LYS A 2 40.10 -41.13 -47.35
N LEU A 3 38.90 -40.60 -47.64
CA LEU A 3 38.35 -39.63 -48.61
C LEU A 3 36.86 -39.42 -48.18
N TRP A 4 36.28 -38.24 -47.95
CA TRP A 4 35.59 -37.29 -48.87
C TRP A 4 34.57 -37.87 -49.89
N ILE A 5 33.41 -37.14 -50.00
CA ILE A 5 32.49 -36.93 -51.17
C ILE A 5 31.24 -37.85 -51.27
N ARG A 6 30.01 -37.43 -51.67
CA ARG A 6 29.26 -36.16 -51.90
C ARG A 6 27.81 -36.52 -52.37
N PHE A 7 26.85 -35.61 -52.14
CA PHE A 7 25.71 -35.15 -53.01
C PHE A 7 24.63 -36.18 -53.44
N SER A 8 23.37 -35.85 -53.75
CA SER A 8 22.80 -34.67 -54.42
C SER A 8 21.26 -34.60 -54.24
N ALA A 9 20.71 -33.40 -54.49
CA ALA A 9 19.29 -33.04 -54.48
C ALA A 9 18.56 -33.42 -55.78
N ILE A 10 17.22 -33.57 -55.73
CA ILE A 10 16.30 -33.40 -56.87
C ILE A 10 14.99 -32.76 -56.39
N ALA A 11 14.57 -31.71 -57.10
CA ALA A 11 13.26 -31.05 -57.02
C ALA A 11 12.42 -31.38 -58.29
N VAL A 12 11.10 -31.53 -58.14
CA VAL A 12 10.04 -31.55 -59.19
C VAL A 12 8.75 -31.07 -58.48
N ILE A 13 8.17 -29.87 -58.68
CA ILE A 13 7.43 -29.25 -59.80
C ILE A 13 5.97 -29.77 -60.01
N PHE A 14 5.02 -28.89 -59.63
CA PHE A 14 3.70 -28.51 -60.21
C PHE A 14 2.46 -29.45 -60.16
N LEU A 15 1.31 -28.92 -59.64
CA LEU A 15 0.14 -28.35 -60.37
C LEU A 15 -1.23 -28.54 -59.65
N ASP A 16 -1.85 -27.39 -59.34
CA ASP A 16 -3.27 -26.98 -59.17
C ASP A 16 -4.42 -27.99 -59.03
N VAL A 17 -5.31 -27.73 -58.05
CA VAL A 17 -6.76 -27.57 -58.30
C VAL A 17 -7.35 -26.47 -57.38
N LEU A 18 -7.90 -25.45 -58.02
CA LEU A 18 -8.78 -24.41 -57.48
C LEU A 18 -10.11 -24.99 -56.97
N THR A 19 -10.63 -24.49 -55.86
CA THR A 19 -12.09 -24.33 -55.72
C THR A 19 -12.41 -23.03 -54.99
N VAL A 20 -13.08 -22.16 -55.74
CA VAL A 20 -13.63 -20.85 -55.34
C VAL A 20 -14.94 -21.09 -54.61
N PHE A 21 -15.15 -20.42 -53.46
CA PHE A 21 -16.49 -19.97 -53.06
C PHE A 21 -16.40 -18.54 -52.51
N LEU A 22 -17.31 -17.72 -53.04
CA LEU A 22 -17.38 -16.27 -52.95
C LEU A 22 -17.95 -15.77 -51.60
N SER A 23 -17.32 -14.71 -51.11
CA SER A 23 -17.87 -13.46 -50.55
C SER A 23 -19.19 -13.48 -49.77
N SER A 24 -19.12 -13.04 -48.51
CA SER A 24 -20.09 -12.06 -48.00
C SER A 24 -19.37 -11.02 -47.13
N ASN A 25 -19.43 -9.76 -47.56
CA ASN A 25 -19.01 -8.58 -46.81
C ASN A 25 -19.99 -8.35 -45.64
N GLY A 26 -19.48 -8.36 -44.41
CA GLY A 26 -20.15 -7.82 -43.22
C GLY A 26 -19.40 -6.58 -42.72
N PRO A 27 -20.08 -5.59 -42.10
CA PRO A 27 -19.46 -4.34 -41.72
C PRO A 27 -18.42 -4.59 -40.63
N ALA A 28 -17.25 -3.94 -40.76
CA ALA A 28 -16.26 -3.87 -39.70
C ALA A 28 -16.92 -3.21 -38.48
N GLN A 29 -17.30 -4.04 -37.49
CA GLN A 29 -17.59 -3.55 -36.15
C GLN A 29 -16.30 -2.94 -35.63
N GLU A 30 -16.26 -1.61 -35.53
CA GLU A 30 -15.36 -0.91 -34.62
C GLU A 30 -15.56 -1.53 -33.23
N SER A 31 -14.69 -2.47 -32.87
CA SER A 31 -14.54 -2.87 -31.48
C SER A 31 -14.06 -1.63 -30.75
N ALA A 32 -14.96 -0.97 -30.03
CA ALA A 32 -14.59 0.04 -29.04
C ALA A 32 -13.54 -0.61 -28.13
N GLN A 33 -12.29 -0.24 -28.36
CA GLN A 33 -11.14 -0.74 -27.62
C GLN A 33 -11.39 -0.29 -26.17
N GLN A 34 -11.81 -1.23 -25.31
CA GLN A 34 -12.01 -0.97 -23.90
C GLN A 34 -10.65 -0.57 -23.32
N VAL A 35 -10.44 0.74 -23.18
CA VAL A 35 -9.24 1.30 -22.56
C VAL A 35 -9.18 0.75 -21.14
N ASP A 36 -8.09 0.05 -20.82
CA ASP A 36 -7.84 -0.42 -19.46
C ASP A 36 -7.93 0.79 -18.52
N PRO A 37 -8.74 0.75 -17.45
CA PRO A 37 -8.74 1.81 -16.43
C PRO A 37 -7.34 2.15 -15.92
N SER A 38 -6.37 1.23 -16.00
CA SER A 38 -4.96 1.47 -15.66
C SER A 38 -4.28 2.50 -16.58
N ASP A 39 -4.65 2.57 -17.86
CA ASP A 39 -4.12 3.55 -18.82
C ASP A 39 -4.75 4.93 -18.62
N ILE A 40 -6.02 5.00 -18.20
CA ILE A 40 -6.68 6.26 -17.84
C ILE A 40 -6.01 6.88 -16.60
N VAL A 41 -5.74 6.08 -15.57
CA VAL A 41 -5.01 6.49 -14.36
C VAL A 41 -3.63 7.02 -14.72
N GLN A 42 -2.90 6.31 -15.59
CA GLN A 42 -1.58 6.73 -16.02
C GLN A 42 -1.64 8.04 -16.81
N ASN A 43 -2.64 8.23 -17.66
CA ASN A 43 -2.77 9.43 -18.50
C ASN A 43 -3.21 10.67 -17.71
N GLU A 44 -4.21 10.59 -16.82
CA GLU A 44 -4.59 11.71 -15.95
C GLU A 44 -3.49 12.08 -14.94
N LEU A 45 -2.73 11.10 -14.45
CA LEU A 45 -1.60 11.38 -13.56
C LEU A 45 -0.40 11.96 -14.33
N ARG A 46 -0.15 11.52 -15.57
CA ARG A 46 0.98 12.01 -16.39
C ARG A 46 0.88 13.50 -16.74
N THR A 47 -0.33 14.07 -16.79
CA THR A 47 -0.55 15.49 -17.07
C THR A 47 -0.27 16.40 -15.86
N LEU A 48 -0.11 15.84 -14.65
CA LEU A 48 0.24 16.61 -13.46
C LEU A 48 1.72 17.05 -13.50
N SER A 49 1.94 18.32 -13.84
CA SER A 49 3.25 18.99 -13.79
C SER A 49 3.78 19.12 -12.34
N ASN A 50 5.07 19.43 -12.18
CA ASN A 50 5.67 19.58 -10.85
C ASN A 50 5.07 20.77 -10.08
N ASP A 51 4.66 21.83 -10.80
CA ASP A 51 4.06 23.06 -10.25
C ASP A 51 2.65 22.81 -9.69
N ASN A 52 2.07 21.64 -9.99
CA ASN A 52 0.77 21.20 -9.52
C ASN A 52 0.81 20.39 -8.23
N LEU A 53 1.99 20.15 -7.65
CA LEU A 53 2.19 19.35 -6.43
C LEU A 53 2.45 20.20 -5.18
N THR A 54 2.51 21.51 -5.32
CA THR A 54 2.61 22.45 -4.20
C THR A 54 1.25 23.14 -4.02
N HIS A 55 0.87 23.44 -2.77
CA HIS A 55 -0.25 24.34 -2.51
C HIS A 55 0.07 25.81 -2.86
N ASN A 56 1.35 26.12 -3.12
CA ASN A 56 1.83 27.45 -3.47
C ASN A 56 2.45 27.43 -4.88
N GLN A 57 1.78 28.08 -5.83
CA GLN A 57 2.19 28.12 -7.24
C GLN A 57 3.45 28.97 -7.49
N ASN A 58 3.88 29.78 -6.50
CA ASN A 58 5.03 30.68 -6.64
C ASN A 58 6.35 30.05 -6.17
N LEU A 59 6.34 28.83 -5.63
CA LEU A 59 7.53 28.14 -5.13
C LEU A 59 7.75 26.81 -5.81
N SER A 60 9.00 26.56 -6.21
CA SER A 60 9.39 25.26 -6.74
C SER A 60 9.29 24.18 -5.65
N LEU A 61 8.92 22.96 -6.06
CA LEU A 61 8.80 21.79 -5.19
C LEU A 61 10.07 21.55 -4.37
N SER A 62 11.25 21.78 -4.95
CA SER A 62 12.54 21.65 -4.26
C SER A 62 12.73 22.68 -3.16
N SER A 63 12.22 23.91 -3.34
CA SER A 63 12.27 24.98 -2.33
C SER A 63 11.37 24.65 -1.14
N VAL A 64 10.14 24.16 -1.41
CA VAL A 64 9.20 23.72 -0.37
C VAL A 64 9.79 22.57 0.46
N ILE A 65 10.43 21.59 -0.20
CA ILE A 65 11.13 20.50 0.50
C ILE A 65 12.24 21.05 1.39
N LYS A 66 13.13 21.90 0.85
CA LYS A 66 14.24 22.47 1.62
C LYS A 66 13.75 23.24 2.85
N PHE A 67 12.70 24.04 2.69
CA PHE A 67 12.11 24.79 3.79
C PHE A 67 11.55 23.87 4.88
N GLN A 68 10.78 22.85 4.49
CA GLN A 68 10.27 21.86 5.45
C GLN A 68 11.40 21.13 6.19
N GLN A 69 12.47 20.79 5.47
CA GLN A 69 13.66 20.16 6.05
C GLN A 69 14.38 21.06 7.06
N GLN A 70 14.45 22.37 6.79
CA GLN A 70 15.01 23.34 7.73
C GLN A 70 14.16 23.44 8.99
N LYS A 71 12.83 23.52 8.85
CA LYS A 71 11.91 23.51 9.99
C LYS A 71 12.08 22.25 10.85
N LEU A 72 12.08 21.05 10.23
CA LEU A 72 12.31 19.79 10.94
C LEU A 72 13.63 19.80 11.73
N LYS A 73 14.72 20.27 11.10
CA LYS A 73 16.03 20.39 11.75
C LYS A 73 16.00 21.33 12.95
N GLY A 74 15.28 22.46 12.86
CA GLY A 74 15.11 23.42 13.94
C GLY A 74 14.46 22.83 15.20
N PHE A 75 13.63 21.79 15.04
CA PHE A 75 13.01 21.06 16.15
C PHE A 75 13.74 19.76 16.54
N GLY A 76 14.97 19.55 16.06
CA GLY A 76 15.75 18.34 16.35
C GLY A 76 15.20 17.06 15.71
N LEU A 77 14.30 17.18 14.73
CA LEU A 77 13.74 16.04 13.99
C LEU A 77 14.63 15.70 12.79
N VAL A 78 14.57 14.44 12.32
CA VAL A 78 15.34 13.97 11.16
C VAL A 78 14.81 14.63 9.88
N PRO A 79 15.56 15.54 9.23
CA PRO A 79 15.03 16.30 8.09
C PRO A 79 15.15 15.52 6.76
N ASN A 80 16.10 14.60 6.66
CA ASN A 80 16.39 13.87 5.43
C ASN A 80 16.63 12.38 5.71
N PRO A 81 15.56 11.62 6.04
CA PRO A 81 15.69 10.19 6.24
C PRO A 81 16.26 9.55 4.97
N GLN A 82 17.20 8.62 5.11
CA GLN A 82 17.78 7.91 3.96
C GLN A 82 17.05 6.61 3.64
N ILE A 83 16.39 6.04 4.64
CA ILE A 83 15.60 4.82 4.54
C ILE A 83 14.26 5.11 5.20
N VAL A 84 13.18 4.94 4.46
CA VAL A 84 11.81 4.93 4.97
C VAL A 84 11.28 3.51 4.86
N VAL A 85 10.74 2.97 5.95
CA VAL A 85 10.08 1.67 5.95
C VAL A 85 8.59 1.86 6.12
N TYR A 86 7.83 1.36 5.15
CA TYR A 86 6.38 1.24 5.21
C TYR A 86 6.01 -0.25 5.29
N ASN A 87 5.94 -0.78 6.50
CA ASN A 87 5.51 -2.15 6.76
C ASN A 87 3.97 -2.24 6.71
N ARG A 88 3.42 -1.98 5.52
CA ARG A 88 2.02 -1.70 5.24
C ARG A 88 1.05 -2.76 5.75
N VAL A 89 0.06 -2.34 6.55
CA VAL A 89 -1.07 -3.21 6.91
C VAL A 89 -1.95 -3.47 5.66
N PRO A 90 -2.33 -4.72 5.36
CA PRO A 90 -3.30 -5.03 4.32
C PRO A 90 -4.61 -4.25 4.53
N LYS A 91 -5.24 -3.83 3.44
CA LYS A 91 -6.57 -3.18 3.44
C LYS A 91 -6.69 -1.86 4.23
N CYS A 92 -5.57 -1.25 4.59
CA CYS A 92 -5.48 0.09 5.19
C CYS A 92 -5.02 1.15 4.15
N GLY A 93 -5.63 1.17 2.96
CA GLY A 93 -5.29 2.14 1.88
C GLY A 93 -3.91 1.94 1.26
N SER A 94 -3.30 0.78 1.50
CA SER A 94 -1.91 0.56 1.12
C SER A 94 -1.68 0.45 -0.40
N THR A 95 -2.70 0.07 -1.18
CA THR A 95 -2.64 0.12 -2.66
C THR A 95 -2.61 1.56 -3.16
N THR A 96 -3.52 2.41 -2.67
CA THR A 96 -3.56 3.84 -2.99
C THR A 96 -2.28 4.55 -2.59
N THR A 97 -1.78 4.28 -1.38
CA THR A 97 -0.52 4.85 -0.90
C THR A 97 0.66 4.46 -1.80
N LEU A 98 0.70 3.22 -2.28
CA LEU A 98 1.74 2.75 -3.20
C LEU A 98 1.70 3.47 -4.55
N ASP A 99 0.52 3.87 -5.04
CA ASP A 99 0.43 4.67 -6.27
C ASP A 99 0.95 6.07 -6.10
N ILE A 100 0.56 6.71 -4.99
CA ILE A 100 1.06 8.02 -4.60
C ILE A 100 2.60 7.96 -4.51
N ILE A 101 3.15 6.95 -3.83
CA ILE A 101 4.61 6.74 -3.75
C ILE A 101 5.23 6.56 -5.15
N ARG A 102 4.66 5.71 -6.01
CA ARG A 102 5.21 5.48 -7.37
C ARG A 102 5.16 6.72 -8.24
N PHE A 103 4.13 7.54 -8.07
CA PHE A 103 4.00 8.80 -8.77
C PHE A 103 5.06 9.79 -8.29
N LEU A 104 5.13 10.03 -6.97
CA LEU A 104 6.07 10.95 -6.35
C LEU A 104 7.52 10.52 -6.58
N ARG A 105 7.81 9.22 -6.68
CA ARG A 105 9.14 8.70 -7.03
C ARG A 105 9.73 9.36 -8.28
N LYS A 106 8.92 9.55 -9.32
CA LYS A 106 9.36 10.16 -10.59
C LYS A 106 9.68 11.65 -10.43
N LYS A 107 9.03 12.31 -9.47
CA LYS A 107 9.04 13.76 -9.25
C LYS A 107 10.08 14.19 -8.22
N LEU A 108 10.27 13.37 -7.19
CA LEU A 108 11.14 13.62 -6.04
C LEU A 108 12.46 12.84 -6.09
N HIS A 109 12.65 12.01 -7.12
CA HIS A 109 13.90 11.32 -7.44
C HIS A 109 14.46 10.45 -6.29
N TYR A 110 13.65 9.50 -5.79
CA TYR A 110 14.07 8.49 -4.81
C TYR A 110 13.88 7.07 -5.34
N ASN A 111 14.44 6.09 -4.63
CA ASN A 111 14.27 4.67 -4.96
C ASN A 111 13.08 4.08 -4.21
N VAL A 112 12.36 3.15 -4.84
CA VAL A 112 11.26 2.40 -4.20
C VAL A 112 11.53 0.92 -4.39
N PHE A 113 11.51 0.16 -3.29
CA PHE A 113 11.50 -1.29 -3.33
C PHE A 113 10.21 -1.81 -2.71
N ASN A 114 9.35 -2.38 -3.54
CA ASN A 114 8.07 -2.95 -3.12
C ASN A 114 8.22 -4.47 -3.10
N ASP A 115 8.56 -5.00 -1.94
CA ASP A 115 8.80 -6.42 -1.70
C ASP A 115 7.48 -7.18 -1.69
N ILE A 116 7.23 -7.93 -2.76
CA ILE A 116 6.05 -8.75 -2.95
C ILE A 116 6.46 -10.06 -3.60
N ALA A 117 6.08 -11.16 -2.97
CA ALA A 117 6.13 -12.50 -3.53
C ALA A 117 4.80 -13.24 -3.25
N PRO A 118 4.40 -14.20 -4.10
CA PRO A 118 3.23 -15.04 -3.82
C PRO A 118 3.38 -15.77 -2.48
N LYS A 119 2.29 -15.86 -1.72
CA LYS A 119 2.22 -16.59 -0.43
C LYS A 119 3.27 -16.16 0.61
N MET A 120 3.79 -14.94 0.49
CA MET A 120 4.79 -14.42 1.42
C MET A 120 4.19 -14.24 2.82
N LYS A 121 4.88 -14.75 3.84
CA LYS A 121 4.49 -14.60 5.24
C LYS A 121 4.68 -13.16 5.71
N HIS A 122 3.77 -12.70 6.57
CA HIS A 122 3.88 -11.39 7.21
C HIS A 122 4.86 -11.40 8.40
N PHE A 123 5.02 -12.54 9.08
CA PHE A 123 5.96 -12.70 10.19
C PHE A 123 7.30 -13.26 9.72
N MET A 124 8.34 -13.01 10.51
CA MET A 124 9.64 -13.69 10.40
C MET A 124 9.66 -14.89 11.33
N GLU A 125 10.14 -16.04 10.85
CA GLU A 125 10.13 -17.29 11.60
C GLU A 125 11.31 -17.40 12.56
N SER A 126 12.39 -16.69 12.27
CA SER A 126 13.61 -16.70 13.07
C SER A 126 14.30 -15.34 13.07
N ASP A 127 15.14 -15.13 14.08
CA ASP A 127 16.01 -13.95 14.17
C ASP A 127 16.97 -13.85 12.99
N GLU A 128 17.37 -14.98 12.40
CA GLU A 128 18.22 -15.02 11.20
C GLU A 128 17.48 -14.47 9.97
N GLN A 129 16.21 -14.85 9.78
CA GLN A 129 15.39 -14.31 8.69
C GLN A 129 15.17 -12.80 8.84
N GLU A 130 14.86 -12.35 10.07
CA GLU A 130 14.65 -10.94 10.38
C GLU A 130 15.95 -10.14 10.20
N TYR A 131 17.09 -10.66 10.68
CA TYR A 131 18.42 -10.08 10.46
C TYR A 131 18.77 -9.96 8.97
N GLY A 132 18.55 -11.04 8.21
CA GLY A 132 18.77 -11.06 6.76
C GLY A 132 17.97 -9.98 6.04
N LEU A 133 16.72 -9.77 6.47
CA LEU A 133 15.88 -8.71 5.93
C LEU A 133 16.40 -7.31 6.27
N VAL A 134 16.78 -7.06 7.53
CA VAL A 134 17.38 -5.78 7.96
C VAL A 134 18.65 -5.48 7.16
N ARG A 135 19.53 -6.47 7.00
CA ARG A 135 20.75 -6.35 6.19
C ARG A 135 20.43 -5.99 4.74
N ASN A 136 19.44 -6.67 4.13
CA ASN A 136 19.05 -6.39 2.75
C ASN A 136 18.47 -4.97 2.59
N ILE A 137 17.60 -4.54 3.50
CA ILE A 137 16.99 -3.19 3.46
C ILE A 137 18.07 -2.11 3.52
N THR A 138 19.07 -2.29 4.38
CA THR A 138 20.11 -1.28 4.63
C THR A 138 21.13 -1.13 3.50
N GLN A 139 21.22 -2.13 2.61
CA GLN A 139 22.12 -2.19 1.45
C GLN A 139 21.53 -1.57 0.17
N PHE A 140 20.22 -1.32 0.11
CA PHE A 140 19.62 -0.67 -1.06
C PHE A 140 20.18 0.74 -1.30
N LYS A 141 20.22 1.15 -2.57
CA LYS A 141 20.64 2.49 -2.97
C LYS A 141 19.72 3.53 -2.34
N ARG A 142 20.30 4.47 -1.58
CA ARG A 142 19.59 5.54 -0.88
C ARG A 142 19.39 6.76 -1.81
N PRO A 143 18.39 7.62 -1.57
CA PRO A 143 17.28 7.46 -0.61
C PRO A 143 16.33 6.34 -1.07
N ILE A 144 15.84 5.51 -0.14
CA ILE A 144 14.98 4.36 -0.43
C ILE A 144 13.72 4.37 0.42
N LEU A 145 12.59 4.06 -0.21
CA LEU A 145 11.33 3.74 0.46
C LEU A 145 11.08 2.24 0.26
N TYR A 146 11.25 1.47 1.33
CA TYR A 146 11.01 0.03 1.36
C TYR A 146 9.57 -0.25 1.81
N ILE A 147 8.85 -1.07 1.05
CA ILE A 147 7.43 -1.37 1.26
C ILE A 147 7.26 -2.88 1.29
N ARG A 148 6.61 -3.39 2.34
CA ARG A 148 6.24 -4.80 2.45
C ARG A 148 5.05 -5.01 3.37
N HIS A 149 4.23 -6.01 3.09
CA HIS A 149 3.32 -6.58 4.08
C HIS A 149 4.11 -7.45 5.08
N VAL A 150 4.67 -6.81 6.11
CA VAL A 150 5.50 -7.46 7.13
C VAL A 150 5.19 -6.89 8.51
N TYR A 151 5.29 -7.71 9.54
CA TYR A 151 5.20 -7.27 10.94
C TYR A 151 6.36 -6.33 11.29
N PHE A 152 6.23 -5.61 12.39
CA PHE A 152 7.28 -4.73 12.88
C PHE A 152 8.62 -5.48 13.04
N ILE A 153 9.71 -4.79 12.72
CA ILE A 153 11.09 -5.32 12.75
C ILE A 153 11.93 -4.38 13.59
N ASP A 154 12.69 -4.93 14.54
CA ASP A 154 13.52 -4.14 15.44
C ASP A 154 14.96 -3.99 14.89
N PHE A 155 15.25 -2.91 14.14
CA PHE A 155 16.57 -2.68 13.56
C PHE A 155 17.72 -2.60 14.61
N PRO A 156 17.57 -1.83 15.71
CA PRO A 156 18.48 -1.79 16.85
C PRO A 156 18.86 -3.15 17.44
N LYS A 157 17.93 -4.12 17.49
CA LYS A 157 18.22 -5.50 17.93
C LYS A 157 19.39 -6.12 17.16
N TYR A 158 19.62 -5.68 15.93
CA TYR A 158 20.65 -6.18 15.02
C TYR A 158 21.83 -5.22 14.81
N GLY A 159 21.96 -4.19 15.66
CA GLY A 159 23.06 -3.22 15.56
C GLY A 159 22.88 -2.17 14.46
N TYR A 160 21.67 -2.03 13.90
CA TYR A 160 21.35 -0.99 12.92
C TYR A 160 20.57 0.15 13.55
N ARG A 161 20.71 1.36 13.00
CA ARG A 161 19.84 2.48 13.35
C ARG A 161 18.44 2.26 12.80
N ASP A 162 17.44 2.75 13.52
CA ASP A 162 16.08 2.75 13.01
C ASP A 162 15.96 3.52 11.70
N PRO A 163 15.24 2.96 10.70
CA PRO A 163 14.77 3.72 9.56
C PRO A 163 13.64 4.65 10.02
N LEU A 164 13.22 5.57 9.15
CA LEU A 164 11.98 6.31 9.40
C LEU A 164 10.79 5.38 9.14
N TYR A 165 10.19 4.85 10.21
CA TYR A 165 8.99 4.04 10.13
C TYR A 165 7.74 4.89 9.98
N ILE A 166 6.89 4.49 9.03
CA ILE A 166 5.54 5.03 8.85
C ILE A 166 4.54 3.90 8.67
N ASN A 167 3.28 4.13 9.01
CA ASN A 167 2.21 3.18 8.70
C ASN A 167 0.85 3.87 8.60
N ILE A 168 -0.17 3.10 8.23
CA ILE A 168 -1.57 3.54 8.19
C ILE A 168 -2.43 2.47 8.83
N ALA A 169 -3.22 2.87 9.82
CA ALA A 169 -4.22 2.04 10.48
C ALA A 169 -5.62 2.29 9.89
N ARG A 170 -6.57 1.44 10.26
CA ARG A 170 -7.97 1.53 9.86
C ARG A 170 -8.85 1.01 10.99
N ASP A 171 -10.07 1.53 11.10
CA ASP A 171 -11.11 1.02 11.97
C ASP A 171 -11.16 -0.53 11.90
N PRO A 172 -11.04 -1.23 13.04
CA PRO A 172 -10.93 -2.70 13.07
C PRO A 172 -12.07 -3.45 12.38
N VAL A 173 -13.32 -3.00 12.53
CA VAL A 173 -14.47 -3.65 11.89
C VAL A 173 -14.43 -3.40 10.38
N SER A 174 -14.19 -2.18 9.96
CA SER A 174 -14.04 -1.82 8.55
C SER A 174 -12.88 -2.57 7.88
N LEU A 175 -11.78 -2.77 8.61
CA LEU A 175 -10.63 -3.57 8.21
C LEU A 175 -11.02 -5.05 8.06
N PHE A 176 -11.71 -5.63 9.06
CA PHE A 176 -12.20 -7.01 9.03
C PHE A 176 -13.11 -7.25 7.83
N ILE A 177 -14.13 -6.41 7.65
CA ILE A 177 -15.09 -6.47 6.54
C ILE A 177 -14.34 -6.38 5.20
N SER A 178 -13.45 -5.40 5.06
CA SER A 178 -12.69 -5.23 3.81
C SER A 178 -11.78 -6.42 3.51
N ASN A 179 -11.24 -7.08 4.53
CA ASN A 179 -10.44 -8.29 4.38
C ASN A 179 -11.32 -9.49 4.01
N TYR A 180 -12.45 -9.67 4.68
CA TYR A 180 -13.43 -10.74 4.41
C TYR A 180 -13.84 -10.78 2.93
N PHE A 181 -14.28 -9.65 2.39
CA PHE A 181 -14.66 -9.56 0.98
C PHE A 181 -13.45 -9.66 0.04
N TYR A 182 -12.28 -9.18 0.43
CA TYR A 182 -11.08 -9.25 -0.40
C TYR A 182 -10.59 -10.69 -0.58
N LEU A 183 -10.57 -11.49 0.49
CA LEU A 183 -10.20 -12.90 0.41
C LEU A 183 -11.14 -13.69 -0.52
N ARG A 184 -12.42 -13.30 -0.59
CA ARG A 184 -13.43 -13.94 -1.44
C ARG A 184 -13.37 -13.49 -2.91
N PHE A 185 -13.27 -12.18 -3.14
CA PHE A 185 -13.57 -11.58 -4.44
C PHE A 185 -12.45 -10.72 -5.04
N GLY A 186 -11.38 -10.44 -4.28
CA GLY A 186 -10.29 -9.59 -4.74
C GLY A 186 -10.69 -8.13 -4.95
N PHE A 187 -10.03 -7.46 -5.91
CA PHE A 187 -10.32 -6.08 -6.29
C PHE A 187 -11.44 -6.00 -7.33
N GLN A 188 -12.24 -4.93 -7.28
CA GLN A 188 -13.36 -4.72 -8.21
C GLN A 188 -12.90 -4.63 -9.68
N THR A 189 -11.74 -4.01 -9.93
CA THR A 189 -11.15 -3.84 -11.26
C THR A 189 -10.50 -5.10 -11.82
N ALA A 190 -10.28 -6.12 -10.99
CA ALA A 190 -9.62 -7.36 -11.41
C ALA A 190 -10.57 -8.30 -12.19
N LYS A 191 -11.87 -7.99 -12.29
CA LYS A 191 -12.91 -8.92 -12.75
C LYS A 191 -12.65 -9.62 -14.09
N ASN A 192 -11.83 -9.05 -15.00
CA ASN A 192 -11.63 -9.57 -16.36
C ASN A 192 -10.16 -9.83 -16.75
N THR A 193 -9.23 -9.97 -15.81
CA THR A 193 -7.82 -10.27 -16.14
C THR A 193 -7.41 -11.67 -15.70
N THR A 194 -6.59 -12.37 -16.50
CA THR A 194 -5.99 -13.68 -16.16
C THR A 194 -5.22 -13.63 -14.84
N ASN A 195 -4.64 -12.48 -14.50
CA ASN A 195 -4.01 -12.25 -13.20
C ASN A 195 -4.99 -12.34 -12.02
N ALA A 196 -6.24 -11.92 -12.18
CA ALA A 196 -7.21 -11.95 -11.09
C ALA A 196 -7.54 -13.37 -10.62
N GLN A 197 -7.48 -14.37 -11.51
CA GLN A 197 -7.63 -15.78 -11.15
C GLN A 197 -6.46 -16.27 -10.29
N ASN A 198 -5.23 -15.82 -10.56
CA ASN A 198 -4.03 -16.20 -9.80
C ASN A 198 -3.97 -15.62 -8.37
N TRP A 199 -4.74 -14.57 -8.08
CA TRP A 199 -4.83 -13.96 -6.74
C TRP A 199 -6.13 -14.32 -6.02
N LYS A 200 -7.01 -15.15 -6.59
CA LYS A 200 -8.16 -15.68 -5.84
C LYS A 200 -7.64 -16.64 -4.78
N HIS A 201 -8.00 -16.40 -3.53
CA HIS A 201 -7.70 -17.38 -2.49
C HIS A 201 -8.49 -18.66 -2.77
N GLU A 202 -7.80 -19.79 -2.74
CA GLU A 202 -8.41 -21.11 -2.79
C GLU A 202 -9.34 -21.26 -1.58
N MET A 203 -10.63 -21.40 -1.86
CA MET A 203 -11.66 -21.65 -0.85
C MET A 203 -12.87 -22.34 -1.50
N PRO A 204 -13.62 -23.16 -0.74
CA PRO A 204 -14.86 -23.76 -1.22
C PRO A 204 -15.87 -22.71 -1.68
N ASP A 205 -16.67 -23.05 -2.70
CA ASP A 205 -17.66 -22.12 -3.26
C ASP A 205 -18.71 -21.70 -2.24
N GLU A 206 -19.13 -22.61 -1.37
CA GLU A 206 -20.04 -22.32 -0.25
C GLU A 206 -19.45 -21.25 0.68
N ARG A 207 -18.18 -21.42 1.05
CA ARG A 207 -17.46 -20.42 1.85
C ARG A 207 -17.40 -19.10 1.10
N ARG A 208 -17.09 -19.10 -0.21
CA ARG A 208 -17.01 -17.87 -1.02
C ARG A 208 -18.35 -17.14 -1.12
N ALA A 209 -19.46 -17.88 -1.20
CA ALA A 209 -20.81 -17.32 -1.33
C ALA A 209 -21.38 -16.81 0.00
N MET A 210 -20.85 -17.29 1.13
CA MET A 210 -21.33 -16.93 2.47
C MET A 210 -21.26 -15.41 2.72
N SER A 211 -22.40 -14.83 3.07
CA SER A 211 -22.48 -13.42 3.50
C SER A 211 -21.76 -13.23 4.85
N ILE A 212 -21.36 -12.00 5.16
CA ILE A 212 -20.73 -11.73 6.45
C ILE A 212 -21.72 -11.88 7.62
N ASP A 213 -22.99 -11.57 7.38
CA ASP A 213 -24.06 -11.73 8.37
C ASP A 213 -24.31 -13.20 8.67
N ASP A 214 -24.33 -14.07 7.65
CA ASP A 214 -24.44 -15.52 7.86
C ASP A 214 -23.19 -16.08 8.54
N CYS A 215 -22.01 -15.58 8.19
CA CYS A 215 -20.76 -15.96 8.84
C CYS A 215 -20.78 -15.68 10.35
N VAL A 216 -21.29 -14.52 10.76
CA VAL A 216 -21.47 -14.17 12.17
C VAL A 216 -22.59 -14.98 12.82
N LYS A 217 -23.77 -15.07 12.17
CA LYS A 217 -24.94 -15.80 12.71
C LYS A 217 -24.64 -17.28 12.95
N THR A 218 -23.85 -17.90 12.07
CA THR A 218 -23.47 -19.32 12.17
C THR A 218 -22.16 -19.55 12.91
N GLU A 219 -21.51 -18.48 13.36
CA GLU A 219 -20.16 -18.51 13.94
C GLU A 219 -19.19 -19.37 13.10
N ALA A 220 -19.19 -19.17 11.78
CA ALA A 220 -18.23 -19.83 10.90
C ALA A 220 -16.80 -19.49 11.36
N GLN A 221 -15.83 -20.36 11.09
CA GLN A 221 -14.47 -20.30 11.63
C GLN A 221 -13.83 -18.89 11.64
N GLU A 222 -14.04 -18.11 10.58
CA GLU A 222 -13.47 -16.76 10.42
C GLU A 222 -14.21 -15.65 11.21
N CYS A 223 -15.45 -15.89 11.61
CA CYS A 223 -16.29 -14.96 12.39
C CYS A 223 -16.51 -15.42 13.85
N ALA A 224 -16.28 -16.69 14.19
CA ALA A 224 -16.38 -17.19 15.56
C ALA A 224 -15.44 -16.45 16.53
N ARG A 225 -14.23 -16.12 16.04
CA ARG A 225 -13.21 -15.38 16.80
C ARG A 225 -12.59 -14.32 15.89
N PRO A 226 -13.29 -13.20 15.67
CA PRO A 226 -12.85 -12.21 14.70
C PRO A 226 -11.53 -11.58 15.18
N TYR A 227 -10.56 -11.49 14.28
CA TYR A 227 -9.29 -10.81 14.52
C TYR A 227 -8.96 -9.93 13.32
N SER A 228 -8.19 -8.87 13.54
CA SER A 228 -7.69 -7.99 12.48
C SER A 228 -6.18 -8.22 12.32
N ASN A 229 -5.51 -7.64 11.32
CA ASN A 229 -4.04 -7.74 11.26
C ASN A 229 -3.34 -6.57 11.97
N LEU A 230 -4.06 -5.69 12.66
CA LEU A 230 -3.47 -4.47 13.24
C LEU A 230 -2.43 -4.78 14.32
N ILE A 231 -2.81 -5.52 15.38
CA ILE A 231 -1.91 -5.80 16.53
C ILE A 231 -0.54 -6.35 16.11
N PRO A 232 -0.43 -7.48 15.38
CA PRO A 232 0.88 -8.07 15.09
C PRO A 232 1.72 -7.21 14.14
N PHE A 233 1.09 -6.38 13.28
CA PHE A 233 1.83 -5.46 12.40
C PHE A 233 2.61 -4.38 13.15
N PHE A 234 2.11 -3.97 14.33
CA PHE A 234 2.80 -3.01 15.19
C PHE A 234 3.58 -3.69 16.33
N CYS A 235 3.17 -4.87 16.78
CA CYS A 235 3.84 -5.62 17.84
C CYS A 235 5.15 -6.28 17.36
N GLY A 236 5.12 -6.98 16.21
CA GLY A 236 6.26 -7.73 15.67
C GLY A 236 6.01 -9.23 15.52
N SER A 237 7.07 -10.00 15.27
CA SER A 237 6.98 -11.44 14.94
C SER A 237 7.04 -12.39 16.14
N SER A 238 7.23 -11.88 17.36
CA SER A 238 7.38 -12.70 18.57
C SER A 238 6.15 -13.56 18.86
N SER A 239 6.35 -14.65 19.63
CA SER A 239 5.25 -15.52 20.06
C SER A 239 4.20 -14.78 20.91
N ILE A 240 4.61 -13.76 21.67
CA ILE A 240 3.72 -12.86 22.41
C ILE A 240 2.81 -12.11 21.42
N CYS A 241 3.38 -11.52 20.38
CA CYS A 241 2.64 -10.79 19.37
C CYS A 241 1.63 -11.66 18.61
N GLN A 242 2.00 -12.91 18.32
CA GLN A 242 1.12 -13.87 17.65
C GLN A 242 -0.11 -14.24 18.48
N LYS A 243 0.00 -14.23 19.81
CA LYS A 243 -1.14 -14.49 20.72
C LYS A 243 -2.20 -13.39 20.71
N ARG A 244 -1.85 -12.17 20.28
CA ARG A 244 -2.79 -11.03 20.18
C ARG A 244 -3.51 -10.71 21.50
N GLY A 245 -2.86 -11.02 22.62
CA GLY A 245 -3.35 -10.73 23.97
C GLY A 245 -3.00 -9.31 24.41
N ASP A 246 -3.29 -9.00 25.67
CA ASP A 246 -3.12 -7.65 26.22
C ASP A 246 -1.63 -7.21 26.23
N GLU A 247 -0.71 -8.16 26.45
CA GLU A 247 0.73 -7.92 26.34
C GLU A 247 1.16 -7.53 24.91
N ALA A 248 0.58 -8.15 23.88
CA ALA A 248 0.85 -7.79 22.49
C ALA A 248 0.32 -6.39 22.16
N VAL A 249 -0.83 -6.01 22.74
CA VAL A 249 -1.38 -4.64 22.60
C VAL A 249 -0.45 -3.63 23.26
N ALA A 250 0.07 -3.91 24.46
CA ALA A 250 1.00 -3.04 25.15
C ALA A 250 2.29 -2.83 24.33
N ILE A 251 2.89 -3.89 23.80
CA ILE A 251 4.08 -3.79 22.95
C ILE A 251 3.78 -3.01 21.66
N ALA A 252 2.64 -3.28 21.00
CA ALA A 252 2.23 -2.54 19.81
C ALA A 252 2.09 -1.03 20.08
N LYS A 253 1.47 -0.65 21.20
CA LYS A 253 1.34 0.76 21.62
C LYS A 253 2.71 1.41 21.85
N GLN A 254 3.61 0.70 22.53
CA GLN A 254 4.98 1.19 22.77
C GLN A 254 5.73 1.41 21.45
N ASN A 255 5.65 0.45 20.52
CA ASN A 255 6.29 0.59 19.21
C ASN A 255 5.70 1.78 18.42
N VAL A 256 4.37 1.97 18.43
CA VAL A 256 3.71 3.12 17.79
C VAL A 256 4.25 4.46 18.32
N LEU A 257 4.52 4.56 19.62
CA LEU A 257 5.08 5.77 20.23
C LEU A 257 6.55 5.97 19.85
N ASP A 258 7.37 4.95 20.07
CA ASP A 258 8.83 5.09 20.11
C ASP A 258 9.47 4.92 18.74
N ARG A 259 8.89 4.07 17.89
CA ARG A 259 9.54 3.55 16.69
C ARG A 259 8.98 4.16 15.42
N TYR A 260 7.70 4.53 15.41
CA TYR A 260 7.05 5.15 14.25
C TYR A 260 7.14 6.68 14.29
N ALA A 261 7.67 7.27 13.22
CA ALA A 261 7.61 8.72 13.03
C ALA A 261 6.15 9.19 13.04
N ILE A 262 5.29 8.49 12.29
CA ILE A 262 3.85 8.68 12.34
C ILE A 262 3.09 7.44 11.84
N VAL A 263 1.94 7.17 12.47
CA VAL A 263 0.96 6.19 12.00
C VAL A 263 -0.32 6.95 11.70
N GLY A 264 -0.70 7.05 10.43
CA GLY A 264 -1.95 7.68 10.03
C GLY A 264 -3.15 6.76 10.14
N ILE A 265 -4.33 7.27 9.77
CA ILE A 265 -5.59 6.53 9.77
C ILE A 265 -6.31 6.67 8.42
N MET A 266 -6.99 5.60 8.01
CA MET A 266 -7.76 5.57 6.76
C MET A 266 -8.96 6.52 6.77
N GLU A 267 -9.53 6.72 7.94
CA GLU A 267 -10.72 7.55 8.17
C GLU A 267 -10.42 9.04 7.97
N ASP A 268 -9.13 9.42 8.05
CA ASP A 268 -8.63 10.77 7.78
C ASP A 268 -7.39 10.67 6.86
N PHE A 269 -7.63 10.12 5.66
CA PHE A 269 -6.56 9.80 4.72
C PHE A 269 -5.85 11.04 4.16
N HIS A 270 -6.57 12.15 4.00
CA HIS A 270 -5.99 13.43 3.60
C HIS A 270 -4.98 13.93 4.63
N SER A 271 -5.37 14.02 5.91
CA SER A 271 -4.42 14.40 6.96
C SER A 271 -3.29 13.40 7.11
N THR A 272 -3.54 12.11 6.85
CA THR A 272 -2.48 11.08 6.83
C THR A 272 -1.44 11.35 5.75
N MET A 273 -1.86 11.63 4.50
CA MET A 273 -0.93 12.01 3.43
C MET A 273 -0.18 13.30 3.78
N LYS A 274 -0.88 14.30 4.33
CA LYS A 274 -0.25 15.54 4.75
C LYS A 274 0.81 15.32 5.82
N ALA A 275 0.52 14.47 6.80
CA ALA A 275 1.47 14.18 7.87
C ALA A 275 2.72 13.45 7.34
N PHE A 276 2.59 12.61 6.30
CA PHE A 276 3.75 12.03 5.61
C PHE A 276 4.60 13.09 4.90
N GLU A 277 3.99 14.12 4.30
CA GLU A 277 4.72 15.28 3.75
C GLU A 277 5.56 15.97 4.82
N VAL A 278 4.98 16.14 6.00
CA VAL A 278 5.62 16.83 7.13
C VAL A 278 6.83 16.05 7.62
N VAL A 279 6.69 14.76 7.91
CA VAL A 279 7.78 13.96 8.51
C VAL A 279 8.82 13.48 7.52
N SER A 280 8.50 13.45 6.22
CA SER A 280 9.38 12.91 5.18
C SER A 280 9.18 13.62 3.84
N PRO A 281 9.47 14.94 3.77
CA PRO A 281 9.18 15.77 2.60
C PRO A 281 9.89 15.29 1.33
N ARG A 282 11.09 14.69 1.45
CA ARG A 282 11.83 14.12 0.31
C ARG A 282 11.10 12.97 -0.38
N PHE A 283 10.24 12.25 0.33
CA PHE A 283 9.52 11.09 -0.21
C PHE A 283 8.06 11.39 -0.54
N PHE A 284 7.45 12.32 0.20
CA PHE A 284 6.00 12.50 0.19
C PHE A 284 5.52 13.90 -0.18
N MET A 285 6.39 14.92 -0.33
CA MET A 285 5.91 16.28 -0.64
C MET A 285 4.96 16.29 -1.85
N GLY A 286 3.76 16.83 -1.64
CA GLY A 286 2.67 16.85 -2.63
C GLY A 286 1.74 15.64 -2.61
N ALA A 287 1.88 14.71 -1.65
CA ALA A 287 1.00 13.55 -1.50
C ALA A 287 -0.46 13.93 -1.24
N SER A 288 -0.75 14.94 -0.41
CA SER A 288 -2.13 15.35 -0.13
C SER A 288 -2.76 16.02 -1.36
N VAL A 289 -2.01 16.88 -2.04
CA VAL A 289 -2.44 17.52 -3.30
C VAL A 289 -2.73 16.47 -4.38
N LEU A 290 -1.85 15.46 -4.50
CA LEU A 290 -2.05 14.37 -5.45
C LEU A 290 -3.30 13.55 -5.12
N LEU A 291 -3.52 13.27 -3.82
CA LEU A 291 -4.71 12.57 -3.37
C LEU A 291 -5.96 13.34 -3.79
N ASP A 292 -6.04 14.65 -3.54
CA ASP A 292 -7.21 15.46 -3.89
C ASP A 292 -7.50 15.42 -5.40
N LYS A 293 -6.46 15.52 -6.22
CA LYS A 293 -6.59 15.53 -7.69
C LYS A 293 -6.94 14.17 -8.29
N ALA A 294 -6.49 13.08 -7.67
CA ALA A 294 -6.64 11.72 -8.20
C ALA A 294 -7.56 10.83 -7.35
N ASN A 295 -8.31 11.40 -6.40
CA ASN A 295 -9.02 10.64 -5.37
C ASN A 295 -9.98 9.61 -5.96
N GLN A 296 -10.81 10.02 -6.92
CA GLN A 296 -11.81 9.15 -7.53
C GLN A 296 -11.17 7.93 -8.21
N VAL A 297 -10.11 8.17 -8.99
CA VAL A 297 -9.40 7.13 -9.73
C VAL A 297 -8.66 6.18 -8.79
N LEU A 298 -7.98 6.72 -7.78
CA LEU A 298 -7.28 5.93 -6.76
C LEU A 298 -8.25 5.10 -5.91
N HIS A 299 -9.43 5.65 -5.60
CA HIS A 299 -10.47 4.96 -4.87
C HIS A 299 -11.02 3.76 -5.65
N GLU A 300 -11.45 3.97 -6.90
CA GLU A 300 -12.05 2.90 -7.71
C GLU A 300 -11.09 1.72 -7.93
N ARG A 301 -9.80 1.99 -8.10
CA ARG A 301 -8.80 0.93 -8.33
C ARG A 301 -8.52 0.07 -7.09
N SER A 302 -8.65 0.65 -5.91
CA SER A 302 -8.34 -0.03 -4.63
C SER A 302 -9.58 -0.66 -3.97
N LYS A 303 -10.76 -0.41 -4.55
CA LYS A 303 -12.06 -0.87 -4.06
C LYS A 303 -12.16 -2.40 -4.06
N THR A 304 -12.68 -2.93 -2.97
CA THR A 304 -12.88 -4.37 -2.80
C THR A 304 -14.16 -4.79 -3.52
N ALA A 305 -14.09 -5.86 -4.31
CA ALA A 305 -15.22 -6.33 -5.09
C ALA A 305 -16.35 -6.85 -4.18
N HIS A 306 -17.61 -6.58 -4.57
CA HIS A 306 -18.81 -7.13 -3.93
C HIS A 306 -18.95 -6.86 -2.42
N LYS A 307 -18.26 -5.83 -1.89
CA LYS A 307 -18.45 -5.41 -0.50
C LYS A 307 -19.90 -4.98 -0.30
N LYS A 308 -20.58 -5.63 0.65
CA LYS A 308 -21.91 -5.25 1.14
C LYS A 308 -21.77 -4.71 2.56
N GLU A 309 -22.63 -3.75 2.91
CA GLU A 309 -22.69 -3.27 4.29
C GLU A 309 -23.41 -4.32 5.16
N PRO A 310 -22.84 -4.71 6.31
CA PRO A 310 -23.46 -5.71 7.19
C PRO A 310 -24.64 -5.16 8.00
N ASP A 311 -25.41 -6.09 8.60
CA ASP A 311 -26.44 -5.76 9.58
C ASP A 311 -25.82 -5.04 10.81
N PRO A 312 -26.51 -4.09 11.45
CA PRO A 312 -26.01 -3.42 12.66
C PRO A 312 -25.63 -4.39 13.79
N ALA A 313 -26.36 -5.49 13.93
CA ALA A 313 -26.06 -6.54 14.91
C ALA A 313 -24.74 -7.26 14.60
N THR A 314 -24.44 -7.50 13.32
CA THR A 314 -23.17 -8.06 12.84
C THR A 314 -22.02 -7.12 13.16
N VAL A 315 -22.18 -5.81 12.91
CA VAL A 315 -21.18 -4.79 13.25
C VAL A 315 -20.88 -4.78 14.76
N GLU A 316 -21.92 -4.82 15.59
CA GLU A 316 -21.75 -4.80 17.05
C GLU A 316 -21.11 -6.09 17.58
N TYR A 317 -21.47 -7.25 17.03
CA TYR A 317 -20.81 -8.52 17.34
C TYR A 317 -19.31 -8.47 17.02
N LEU A 318 -18.95 -8.03 15.80
CA LEU A 318 -17.56 -7.90 15.38
C LEU A 318 -16.81 -6.90 16.26
N ARG A 319 -17.42 -5.77 16.61
CA ARG A 319 -16.82 -4.76 17.50
C ARG A 319 -16.44 -5.34 18.86
N LYS A 320 -17.32 -6.15 19.47
CA LYS A 320 -17.04 -6.83 20.75
C LYS A 320 -15.88 -7.82 20.62
N GLY A 321 -15.87 -8.63 19.55
CA GLY A 321 -14.80 -9.58 19.31
C GLY A 321 -13.44 -8.92 19.02
N LEU A 322 -13.45 -7.74 18.40
CA LEU A 322 -12.27 -6.95 18.03
C LEU A 322 -11.85 -5.94 19.11
N LYS A 323 -12.30 -6.09 20.36
CA LYS A 323 -12.04 -5.10 21.44
C LYS A 323 -10.57 -4.69 21.60
N ARG A 324 -9.64 -5.64 21.48
CA ARG A 324 -8.19 -5.39 21.60
C ARG A 324 -7.64 -4.64 20.39
N GLU A 325 -8.17 -4.94 19.21
CA GLU A 325 -7.80 -4.23 17.98
C GLU A 325 -8.30 -2.78 18.06
N TYR A 326 -9.48 -2.55 18.64
CA TYR A 326 -10.00 -1.20 18.93
C TYR A 326 -9.17 -0.47 19.98
N GLU A 327 -8.71 -1.15 21.02
CA GLU A 327 -7.83 -0.56 22.02
C GLU A 327 -6.55 -0.01 21.38
N LEU A 328 -5.92 -0.77 20.49
CA LEU A 328 -4.76 -0.31 19.73
C LEU A 328 -5.13 0.80 18.72
N TYR A 329 -6.21 0.64 17.96
CA TYR A 329 -6.63 1.62 16.95
C TYR A 329 -6.96 2.97 17.56
N ASN A 330 -7.70 3.01 18.67
CA ASN A 330 -8.05 4.24 19.36
C ASN A 330 -6.81 4.94 19.90
N PHE A 331 -5.84 4.17 20.43
CA PHE A 331 -4.54 4.70 20.83
C PHE A 331 -3.77 5.29 19.64
N ILE A 332 -3.68 4.58 18.52
CA ILE A 332 -3.05 5.09 17.29
C ILE A 332 -3.70 6.39 16.84
N LYS A 333 -5.04 6.44 16.82
CA LYS A 333 -5.83 7.62 16.44
C LYS A 333 -5.54 8.82 17.35
N GLU A 334 -5.48 8.60 18.66
CA GLU A 334 -5.13 9.64 19.63
C GLU A 334 -3.71 10.17 19.40
N ILE A 335 -2.72 9.29 19.25
CA ILE A 335 -1.32 9.68 18.97
C ILE A 335 -1.19 10.40 17.62
N PHE A 336 -1.93 9.95 16.61
CA PHE A 336 -1.96 10.60 15.30
C PHE A 336 -2.39 12.06 15.41
N TYR A 337 -3.52 12.34 16.05
CA TYR A 337 -4.00 13.71 16.21
C TYR A 337 -3.12 14.55 17.13
N LYS A 338 -2.59 13.98 18.22
CA LYS A 338 -1.60 14.67 19.07
C LYS A 338 -0.35 15.09 18.30
N LYS A 339 0.18 14.20 17.43
CA LYS A 339 1.33 14.54 16.56
C LYS A 339 0.97 15.64 15.56
N ILE A 340 -0.24 15.62 14.99
CA ILE A 340 -0.72 16.69 14.09
C ILE A 340 -0.81 18.03 14.82
N GLU A 341 -1.40 18.06 16.01
CA GLU A 341 -1.48 19.29 16.81
C GLU A 341 -0.08 19.82 17.12
N ASN A 342 0.84 18.95 17.53
CA ASN A 342 2.21 19.35 17.75
C ASN A 342 2.91 19.89 16.48
N PHE A 343 2.62 19.32 15.31
CA PHE A 343 3.10 19.88 14.05
C PHE A 343 2.50 21.24 13.76
N LYS A 344 1.24 21.49 14.10
CA LYS A 344 0.60 22.81 13.93
C LYS A 344 1.20 23.85 14.87
N GLU A 345 1.37 23.52 16.15
CA GLU A 345 2.00 24.38 17.16
C GLU A 345 3.43 24.78 16.78
N ARG A 346 4.15 23.88 16.11
CA ARG A 346 5.52 24.09 15.63
C ARG A 346 5.61 24.71 14.23
N ASP A 347 4.49 25.13 13.65
CA ASP A 347 4.41 25.62 12.27
C ASP A 347 5.04 24.64 11.24
N LEU A 348 4.94 23.33 11.49
CA LEU A 348 5.38 22.28 10.59
C LEU A 348 4.28 21.80 9.64
N TRP A 349 3.01 22.06 9.96
CA TRP A 349 1.85 21.56 9.22
C TRP A 349 1.52 22.35 7.95
N GLY A 350 1.81 23.65 7.95
CA GLY A 350 1.49 24.59 6.87
C GLY A 350 2.73 25.28 6.30
N PHE A 351 2.59 25.80 5.08
CA PHE A 351 3.53 26.76 4.52
C PHE A 351 2.95 28.16 4.74
N ASP A 352 3.29 28.82 5.83
CA ASP A 352 2.92 30.22 6.06
C ASP A 352 3.96 31.13 5.39
N GLU A 353 3.53 31.91 4.40
CA GLU A 353 4.39 32.86 3.68
C GLU A 353 4.86 34.05 4.55
N ARG A 354 4.25 34.25 5.73
CA ARG A 354 4.53 35.40 6.60
C ARG A 354 5.93 35.43 7.22
N ASN A 355 6.72 34.36 7.12
CA ASN A 355 8.08 34.29 7.65
C ASN A 355 9.19 34.44 6.58
N LYS A 356 8.92 35.14 5.47
CA LYS A 356 9.95 35.47 4.46
C LYS A 356 11.00 36.50 4.93
N GLU A 357 10.80 37.17 6.06
CA GLU A 357 11.66 38.29 6.49
C GLU A 357 12.75 37.95 7.52
N SER A 358 13.08 36.67 7.75
CA SER A 358 14.11 36.28 8.73
C SER A 358 15.07 35.18 8.27
N ILE A 359 15.49 35.23 7.00
CA ILE A 359 16.66 34.47 6.51
C ILE A 359 17.64 35.42 5.83
#